data_AF-A0A938VQ90-F1
#
_entry.id   AF-A0A938VQ90-F1
#
_cell.length_a   1.000
_cell.length_b   1.000
_cell.length_c   1.000
_cell.angle_alpha   90.00
_cell.angle_beta   90.00
_cell.angle_gamma   90.00
#
_symmetry.space_group_name_H-M   'P 1'
#
loop_
_entity.id
_entity.type
_entity.pdbx_description
1 polymer ?
#
loop_
_entity_poly.entity_id
_entity_poly.type
_entity_poly.pdbx_seq_one_letter_code
_entity_poly.pdbx_strand_id
1 'polypeptide(L)' 'MFGAAEALVEDVDVESAIEGRLRVAARGANSAYDAEFVFVAEQMDLGLVTGDRRLARALPRRAICVQDFAARA' A
#
# COMPACT_ATOMS: atom_id res chain seq x y z
N MET A 1 -18.86 24.15 -8.84
CA MET A 1 -18.13 24.83 -7.75
C MET A 1 -17.24 23.78 -7.12
N PHE A 2 -15.93 23.77 -7.46
CA PHE A 2 -14.99 22.70 -7.06
C PHE A 2 -14.04 23.10 -5.93
N GLY A 3 -14.10 24.34 -5.43
CA GLY A 3 -13.13 24.86 -4.46
C GLY A 3 -13.09 24.12 -3.11
N ALA A 4 -14.18 23.47 -2.70
CA ALA A 4 -14.18 22.62 -1.50
C ALA A 4 -13.47 21.27 -1.73
N ALA A 5 -13.43 20.76 -2.96
CA ALA A 5 -12.72 19.54 -3.33
C ALA A 5 -11.23 19.80 -3.55
N GLU A 6 -10.88 20.96 -4.13
CA GLU A 6 -9.47 21.38 -4.27
C GLU A 6 -8.79 21.60 -2.92
N ALA A 7 -9.52 22.09 -1.90
CA ALA A 7 -8.99 22.28 -0.55
C ALA A 7 -8.69 20.97 0.21
N LEU A 8 -9.15 19.82 -0.29
CA LEU A 8 -8.82 18.50 0.27
C LEU A 8 -7.55 17.89 -0.33
N VAL A 9 -6.99 18.52 -1.37
CA VAL A 9 -5.73 18.11 -1.97
C VAL A 9 -4.61 18.77 -1.17
N GLU A 10 -4.09 18.06 -0.17
CA GLU A 10 -2.82 18.43 0.45
C GLU A 10 -1.68 18.30 -0.57
N ASP A 11 -0.66 19.15 -0.44
CA ASP A 11 0.60 19.04 -1.17
C ASP A 11 1.31 17.73 -0.76
N VAL A 12 0.87 16.62 -1.34
CA VAL A 12 1.60 15.36 -1.29
C VAL A 12 2.82 15.56 -2.17
N ASP A 13 4.01 15.41 -1.58
CA ASP A 13 5.26 15.32 -2.33
C ASP A 13 5.22 14.05 -3.21
N VAL A 14 4.76 14.23 -4.45
CA VAL A 14 4.55 13.17 -5.42
C VAL A 14 5.87 12.48 -5.75
N GLU A 15 6.96 13.23 -5.82
CA GLU A 15 8.27 12.71 -6.21
C GLU A 15 8.82 11.79 -5.11
N SER A 16 8.80 12.24 -3.86
CA SER A 16 9.14 11.43 -2.69
C SER A 16 8.28 10.16 -2.59
N ALA A 17 6.97 10.28 -2.84
CA ALA A 17 6.07 9.12 -2.85
C ALA A 17 6.38 8.14 -4.00
N ILE A 18 6.75 8.60 -5.19
CA ILE A 18 7.18 7.74 -6.30
C ILE A 18 8.46 6.99 -5.91
N GLU A 19 9.48 7.68 -5.41
CA GLU A 19 10.73 7.05 -5.01
C GLU A 19 10.52 6.01 -3.90
N GLY A 20 9.68 6.33 -2.91
CA GLY A 20 9.31 5.40 -1.85
C GLY A 20 8.71 4.11 -2.38
N ARG A 21 7.74 4.23 -3.30
CA ARG A 21 7.10 3.08 -3.98
C ARG A 21 8.11 2.27 -4.79
N LEU A 22 9.00 2.92 -5.55
CA LEU A 22 10.04 2.23 -6.31
C LEU A 22 11.04 1.51 -5.41
N ARG A 23 11.40 2.09 -4.27
CA ARG A 23 12.25 1.41 -3.27
C ARG A 23 11.55 0.18 -2.69
N VAL A 24 10.24 0.23 -2.45
CA VAL A 24 9.45 -0.94 -2.03
C VAL A 24 9.43 -2.01 -3.12
N ALA A 25 9.20 -1.64 -4.38
CA ALA A 25 9.22 -2.55 -5.51
C ALA A 25 10.61 -3.22 -5.70
N ALA A 26 11.69 -2.49 -5.46
CA ALA A 26 13.05 -3.02 -5.58
C ALA A 26 13.41 -4.04 -4.48
N ARG A 27 12.72 -4.04 -3.33
CA ARG A 27 13.02 -4.92 -2.18
C ARG A 27 12.47 -6.33 -2.31
N GLY A 28 11.56 -6.61 -3.24
CA GLY A 28 10.88 -7.90 -3.31
C GLY A 28 10.09 -8.12 -4.59
N ALA A 29 9.67 -9.37 -4.80
CA ALA A 29 9.00 -9.88 -6.00
C ALA A 29 7.56 -9.35 -6.21
N ASN A 30 7.36 -8.04 -6.07
CA ASN A 30 6.09 -7.36 -6.16
C ASN A 30 6.13 -6.46 -7.39
N SER A 31 4.99 -6.31 -8.07
CA SER A 31 4.90 -5.31 -9.13
C SER A 31 4.99 -3.89 -8.56
N ALA A 32 5.26 -2.90 -9.41
CA ALA A 32 5.18 -1.49 -9.00
C ALA A 32 3.78 -1.11 -8.46
N TYR A 33 2.73 -1.77 -8.94
CA TYR A 33 1.37 -1.61 -8.43
C TYR A 33 1.20 -2.18 -7.02
N ASP A 34 1.71 -3.38 -6.76
CA ASP A 34 1.65 -3.96 -5.40
C ASP A 34 2.45 -3.11 -4.41
N ALA A 35 3.57 -2.54 -4.85
CA ALA A 35 4.41 -1.68 -4.04
C ALA A 35 3.71 -0.40 -3.58
N GLU A 36 2.73 0.10 -4.32
CA GLU A 36 1.93 1.27 -3.91
C GLU A 36 1.11 0.99 -2.66
N PHE A 37 0.38 -0.12 -2.63
CA PHE A 37 -0.41 -0.52 -1.46
C PHE A 37 0.46 -0.87 -0.27
N VAL A 38 1.61 -1.50 -0.51
CA VAL A 38 2.58 -1.81 0.55
C VAL A 38 3.18 -0.52 1.12
N PHE A 39 3.57 0.44 0.28
CA PHE A 39 4.11 1.72 0.72
C PHE A 39 3.09 2.49 1.58
N VAL A 40 1.84 2.57 1.15
CA VAL A 40 0.77 3.23 1.93
C VAL A 40 0.57 2.53 3.28
N ALA A 41 0.50 1.19 3.30
CA ALA A 41 0.36 0.43 4.54
C ALA A 41 1.57 0.62 5.49
N GLU A 42 2.78 0.79 4.94
CA GLU A 42 3.99 1.14 5.72
C GLU A 42 3.92 2.54 6.31
N GLN A 43 3.50 3.54 5.54
CA GLN A 43 3.38 4.93 6.01
C GLN A 43 2.33 5.08 7.12
N MET A 44 1.23 4.33 7.03
CA MET A 44 0.13 4.39 8.01
C MET A 44 0.33 3.46 9.22
N ASP A 45 1.39 2.65 9.23
CA ASP A 45 1.61 1.56 10.18
C ASP A 45 0.41 0.60 10.32
N LEU A 46 -0.17 0.23 9.18
CA LEU A 46 -1.31 -0.69 9.09
C LEU A 46 -0.92 -2.03 8.46
N GLY A 47 -1.76 -3.03 8.72
CA GLY A 47 -1.74 -4.31 7.98
C GLY A 47 -2.45 -4.18 6.63
N LEU A 48 -1.89 -4.80 5.60
CA LEU A 48 -2.46 -4.88 4.26
C LEU A 48 -3.33 -6.14 4.13
N VAL A 49 -4.60 -5.97 3.80
CA VAL A 49 -5.47 -7.08 3.40
C VAL A 49 -5.45 -7.18 1.88
N THR A 50 -5.11 -8.34 1.34
CA THR A 50 -4.98 -8.54 -0.11
C THR A 50 -5.58 -9.86 -0.58
N GLY A 51 -6.10 -9.89 -1.80
CA GLY A 51 -6.48 -11.13 -2.49
C GLY A 51 -5.28 -11.87 -3.10
N ASP A 52 -4.14 -11.20 -3.24
CA ASP A 52 -2.93 -11.81 -3.79
C ASP A 52 -2.18 -12.61 -2.73
N ARG A 53 -2.29 -13.94 -2.85
CA ARG A 53 -1.61 -14.90 -1.98
C ARG A 53 -0.09 -14.85 -2.12
N ARG A 54 0.47 -14.42 -3.26
CA ARG A 54 1.91 -14.29 -3.45
C ARG A 54 2.45 -13.12 -2.64
N LEU A 55 1.78 -11.97 -2.72
CA LEU A 55 2.11 -10.79 -1.92
C LEU A 55 2.01 -11.06 -0.42
N ALA A 56 0.92 -11.71 0.05
CA ALA A 56 0.76 -12.07 1.45
C ALA A 56 1.89 -12.98 1.97
N ARG A 57 2.36 -13.92 1.14
CA ARG A 57 3.50 -14.79 1.49
C ARG A 57 4.84 -14.05 1.46
N ALA A 58 5.02 -13.11 0.55
CA ALA A 58 6.25 -12.31 0.44
C ALA A 58 6.41 -11.34 1.63
N LEU A 59 5.30 -10.88 2.20
CA LEU A 59 5.26 -9.88 3.28
C LEU A 59 4.49 -10.38 4.51
N PRO A 60 4.87 -11.50 5.15
CA PRO A 60 4.03 -12.17 6.15
C PRO A 60 3.82 -11.39 7.44
N ARG A 61 4.63 -10.35 7.70
CA ARG A 61 4.46 -9.44 8.85
C ARG A 61 3.54 -8.26 8.55
N ARG A 62 3.24 -8.01 7.27
CA ARG A 62 2.52 -6.82 6.80
C ARG A 62 1.22 -7.18 6.09
N ALA A 63 1.17 -8.28 5.36
CA ALA A 63 0.06 -8.62 4.50
C ALA A 63 -0.60 -9.96 4.90
N ILE A 64 -1.94 -10.00 4.85
CA ILE A 64 -2.75 -11.20 5.07
C ILE A 64 -3.76 -11.38 3.94
N CYS A 65 -4.22 -12.61 3.72
CA CYS A 65 -5.23 -12.88 2.71
C CYS A 65 -6.61 -12.38 3.17
N VAL A 66 -7.46 -11.96 2.22
CA VAL A 66 -8.86 -11.54 2.49
C VAL A 66 -9.62 -12.60 3.30
N GLN A 67 -9.42 -13.89 2.98
CA GLN A 67 -10.09 -14.98 3.68
C GLN A 67 -9.66 -15.08 5.15
N ASP A 68 -8.37 -14.89 5.43
CA ASP A 68 -7.82 -14.93 6.79
C ASP A 68 -8.27 -13.72 7.61
N PHE A 69 -8.42 -12.56 6.96
CA PHE A 69 -8.98 -11.36 7.59
C PHE A 69 -10.45 -11.55 7.94
N ALA A 70 -11.26 -12.04 7.00
CA ALA A 70 -12.70 -12.24 7.20
C ALA A 70 -13.00 -13.27 8.30
N ALA A 71 -12.13 -14.27 8.49
CA ALA A 71 -12.27 -15.25 9.58
C ALA A 71 -11.96 -14.69 10.98
N ARG A 72 -11.36 -13.48 11.07
CA ARG A 72 -11.03 -12.80 12.34
C ARG A 72 -12.06 -11.73 12.73
N ALA A 73 -12.97 -11.39 11.83
CA ALA A 73 -13.96 -10.32 11.98
C ALA A 73 -15.18 -10.78 12.77
#